data_AF-G0NJY6-F1
#
_entry.id   AF-G0NJY6-F1
#
_cell.length_a   1.000
_cell.length_b   1.000
_cell.length_c   1.000
_cell.angle_alpha   90.00
_cell.angle_beta   90.00
_cell.angle_gamma   90.00
#
_symmetry.space_group_name_H-M   'P 1'
#
loop_
_entity.id
_entity.type
_entity.pdbx_description
1 polymer ?
#
loop_
_entity_poly.entity_id
_entity_poly.type
_entity_poly.pdbx_seq_one_letter_code
_entity_poly.pdbx_strand_id
1 'polypeptide(L)'
;MNSSILWLNEYSFSSEDTHYFLKNWMIRGDSNLSHLVLEFSTEIEKDAIFNELLIEQKDEEMEFELAGSEKVAFNSSYELKRLKDGAIALILLRDEARCEFRMIVWNPIQEEE
;
A
#
# COMPACT_ATOMS: atom_id res chain seq x y z
N MET A 1 -10.24 -7.99 12.59
CA MET A 1 -8.98 -8.71 12.30
C MET A 1 -7.87 -7.87 12.90
N ASN A 2 -6.96 -8.44 13.68
CA ASN A 2 -5.80 -7.75 14.26
C ASN A 2 -4.55 -8.21 13.51
N SER A 3 -4.46 -7.92 12.22
CA SER A 3 -3.30 -8.31 11.41
C SER A 3 -2.52 -7.09 11.00
N SER A 4 -1.26 -7.02 11.42
CA SER A 4 -0.30 -6.04 10.93
C SER A 4 0.11 -6.30 9.49
N ILE A 5 0.19 -7.57 9.10
CA ILE A 5 0.60 -7.99 7.75
C ILE A 5 -0.51 -8.82 7.12
N LEU A 6 -0.90 -8.45 5.90
CA LEU A 6 -1.83 -9.20 5.05
C LEU A 6 -1.11 -9.58 3.75
N TRP A 7 -0.94 -10.87 3.51
CA TRP A 7 -0.42 -11.40 2.25
C TRP A 7 -1.51 -12.24 1.59
N LEU A 8 -1.95 -11.83 0.40
CA LEU A 8 -3.03 -12.48 -0.33
C LEU A 8 -2.52 -12.88 -1.72
N ASN A 9 -2.15 -14.16 -1.84
CA ASN A 9 -1.41 -14.69 -2.99
C ASN A 9 -2.24 -15.72 -3.79
N GLU A 10 -3.37 -16.17 -3.26
CA GLU A 10 -4.22 -17.21 -3.86
C GLU A 10 -5.44 -16.65 -4.61
N TYR A 11 -5.61 -15.34 -4.62
CA TYR A 11 -6.76 -14.66 -5.23
C TYR A 11 -6.27 -13.78 -6.38
N SER A 12 -6.92 -13.90 -7.55
CA SER A 12 -6.71 -13.01 -8.67
C SER A 12 -7.44 -11.68 -8.42
N PHE A 13 -6.78 -10.76 -7.72
CA PHE A 13 -7.28 -9.40 -7.54
C PHE A 13 -7.25 -8.64 -8.87
N SER A 14 -8.30 -7.87 -9.14
CA SER A 14 -8.30 -6.90 -10.22
C SER A 14 -7.80 -5.53 -9.74
N SER A 15 -7.48 -4.67 -10.71
CA SER A 15 -7.18 -3.26 -10.41
C SER A 15 -8.38 -2.54 -9.79
N GLU A 16 -9.60 -2.91 -10.17
CA GLU A 16 -10.83 -2.36 -9.56
C GLU A 16 -10.99 -2.78 -8.10
N ASP A 17 -10.73 -4.06 -7.76
CA ASP A 17 -10.78 -4.53 -6.37
C ASP A 17 -9.80 -3.75 -5.49
N THR A 18 -8.61 -3.49 -6.04
CA THR A 18 -7.56 -2.75 -5.35
C THR A 18 -7.92 -1.27 -5.20
N HIS A 19 -8.54 -0.67 -6.21
CA HIS A 19 -9.11 0.68 -6.13
C HIS A 19 -10.15 0.79 -5.00
N TYR A 20 -11.11 -0.14 -4.95
CA TYR A 20 -12.13 -0.18 -3.90
C TYR A 20 -11.51 -0.41 -2.52
N PHE A 21 -10.50 -1.26 -2.42
CA PHE A 21 -9.74 -1.45 -1.20
C PHE A 21 -9.13 -0.13 -0.72
N LEU A 22 -8.42 0.60 -1.60
CA LEU A 22 -7.78 1.87 -1.24
C LEU A 22 -8.79 2.94 -0.80
N LYS A 23 -9.90 3.09 -1.53
CA LYS A 23 -10.99 4.02 -1.13
C LYS A 23 -11.55 3.67 0.25
N ASN A 24 -11.79 2.39 0.51
CA ASN A 24 -12.28 1.95 1.81
C ASN A 24 -11.25 2.15 2.92
N TRP A 25 -9.98 1.85 2.63
CA TRP A 25 -8.88 2.02 3.57
C TRP A 25 -8.69 3.49 3.97
N MET A 26 -8.79 4.43 3.02
CA MET A 26 -8.69 5.87 3.32
C MET A 26 -9.75 6.37 4.30
N ILE A 27 -10.96 5.81 4.27
CA ILE A 27 -12.09 6.29 5.07
C ILE A 27 -12.17 5.53 6.40
N ARG A 28 -12.00 4.21 6.36
CA ARG A 28 -12.28 3.30 7.49
C ARG A 28 -11.27 2.15 7.63
N GLY A 29 -10.10 2.27 7.01
CA GLY A 29 -9.06 1.25 7.06
C GLY A 29 -8.65 0.91 8.49
N ASP A 30 -8.22 -0.35 8.67
CA ASP A 30 -7.69 -0.83 9.95
C ASP A 30 -6.43 -0.04 10.32
N SER A 31 -6.38 0.48 11.54
CA SER A 31 -5.23 1.20 12.07
C SER A 31 -4.03 0.29 12.32
N ASN A 32 -4.27 -1.02 12.47
CA ASN A 32 -3.22 -1.99 12.72
C ASN A 32 -2.53 -2.46 11.44
N LEU A 33 -3.14 -2.26 10.27
CA LEU A 33 -2.53 -2.66 9.00
C LEU A 33 -1.23 -1.88 8.79
N SER A 34 -0.10 -2.58 8.74
CA SER A 34 1.22 -2.03 8.44
C SER A 34 1.75 -2.46 7.08
N HIS A 35 1.29 -3.61 6.56
CA HIS A 35 1.76 -4.14 5.28
C HIS A 35 0.68 -4.97 4.57
N LEU A 36 0.49 -4.72 3.28
CA LEU A 36 -0.34 -5.49 2.36
C LEU A 36 0.48 -5.89 1.14
N VAL A 37 0.36 -7.15 0.72
CA VAL A 37 0.89 -7.66 -0.56
C VAL A 37 -0.25 -8.38 -1.29
N LEU A 38 -0.50 -7.98 -2.53
CA LEU A 38 -1.44 -8.61 -3.44
C LEU A 38 -0.69 -9.05 -4.70
N GLU A 39 -0.88 -10.32 -5.11
CA GLU A 39 -0.45 -10.78 -6.42
C GLU A 39 -1.61 -10.70 -7.42
N PHE A 40 -1.32 -10.21 -8.62
CA PHE A 40 -2.26 -10.08 -9.73
C PHE A 40 -1.93 -11.17 -10.75
N SER A 41 -2.97 -11.73 -11.37
CA SER A 41 -2.82 -12.71 -12.47
C SER A 41 -2.57 -12.05 -13.84
N THR A 42 -2.76 -10.74 -13.92
CA THR A 42 -2.68 -9.93 -15.14
C THR A 42 -1.95 -8.62 -14.85
N GLU A 43 -1.61 -7.87 -15.90
CA GLU A 43 -1.00 -6.54 -15.83
C GLU A 43 -1.74 -5.62 -14.85
N ILE A 44 -0.99 -4.78 -14.15
CA ILE A 44 -1.56 -3.83 -13.19
C ILE A 44 -1.97 -2.56 -13.92
N GLU A 45 -3.27 -2.37 -14.09
CA GLU A 45 -3.81 -1.13 -14.62
C GLU A 45 -3.74 0.01 -13.57
N LYS A 46 -2.60 0.69 -13.50
CA LYS A 46 -2.35 1.79 -12.54
C LYS A 46 -3.45 2.84 -12.53
N ASP A 47 -3.88 3.29 -13.72
CA ASP A 47 -4.88 4.35 -13.84
C ASP A 47 -6.24 3.90 -13.30
N ALA A 48 -6.57 2.61 -13.40
CA ALA A 48 -7.77 2.04 -12.79
C ALA A 48 -7.66 1.99 -11.26
N ILE A 49 -6.49 1.68 -10.70
CA ILE A 49 -6.26 1.68 -9.25
C ILE A 49 -6.37 3.11 -8.66
N PHE A 50 -5.71 4.08 -9.29
CA PHE A 50 -5.55 5.43 -8.75
C PHE A 50 -6.60 6.43 -9.20
N ASN A 51 -7.55 6.03 -10.05
CA ASN A 51 -8.63 6.91 -10.48
C ASN A 51 -9.31 7.60 -9.28
N GLU A 52 -9.51 8.92 -9.34
CA GLU A 52 -10.11 9.74 -8.26
C GLU A 52 -9.38 9.71 -6.90
N LEU A 53 -8.22 9.06 -6.77
CA LEU A 53 -7.41 9.08 -5.55
C LEU A 53 -6.39 10.22 -5.62
N LEU A 54 -6.26 10.96 -4.52
CA LEU A 54 -5.19 11.94 -4.39
C LEU A 54 -3.89 11.20 -4.02
N ILE A 55 -3.15 10.83 -5.05
CA ILE A 55 -1.90 10.10 -4.97
C ILE A 55 -0.74 11.06 -5.27
N GLU A 56 0.29 11.07 -4.41
CA GLU A 56 1.54 11.76 -4.69
C GLU A 56 2.60 10.76 -5.19
N GLN A 57 3.24 11.03 -6.33
CA GLN A 57 4.38 10.23 -6.75
C GLN A 57 5.65 10.72 -6.04
N LYS A 58 6.40 9.80 -5.42
CA LYS A 58 7.73 10.06 -4.88
C LYS A 58 8.76 9.25 -5.66
N ASP A 59 9.80 9.92 -6.11
CA ASP A 59 10.94 9.30 -6.80
C ASP A 59 12.15 9.11 -5.86
N GLU A 60 11.90 9.06 -4.55
CA GLU A 60 12.92 8.89 -3.52
C GLU A 60 12.98 7.43 -3.05
N GLU A 61 14.20 6.93 -2.84
CA GLU A 61 14.44 5.64 -2.20
C GLU A 61 14.19 5.77 -0.70
N MET A 62 13.26 4.97 -0.17
CA MET A 62 12.99 4.89 1.26
C MET A 62 13.22 3.48 1.78
N GLU A 63 13.96 3.32 2.87
CA GLU A 63 14.11 2.02 3.54
C GLU A 63 13.11 1.89 4.70
N PHE A 64 12.34 0.80 4.71
CA PHE A 64 11.45 0.46 5.82
C PHE A 64 11.93 -0.80 6.52
N GLU A 65 12.00 -0.76 7.84
CA GLU A 65 12.21 -1.96 8.64
C GLU A 65 10.86 -2.65 8.88
N LEU A 66 10.64 -3.80 8.26
CA LEU A 66 9.50 -4.64 8.59
C LEU A 66 9.73 -5.29 9.96
N ALA A 67 8.65 -5.51 10.70
CA ALA A 67 8.70 -6.21 11.99
C ALA A 67 9.36 -7.58 11.81
N GLY A 68 10.64 -7.69 12.18
CA GLY A 68 11.45 -8.89 11.93
C GLY A 68 12.82 -8.67 11.26
N SER A 69 13.29 -7.42 11.13
CA SER A 69 14.66 -7.02 10.71
C SER A 69 14.99 -7.07 9.22
N GLU A 70 14.03 -7.39 8.35
CA GLU A 70 14.22 -7.23 6.92
C GLU A 70 13.94 -5.78 6.51
N LYS A 71 15.00 -5.10 6.03
CA LYS A 71 14.87 -3.78 5.41
C LYS A 71 14.37 -3.94 3.98
N VAL A 72 13.26 -3.29 3.68
CA VAL A 72 12.74 -3.23 2.31
C VAL A 72 13.02 -1.84 1.76
N ALA A 73 13.85 -1.78 0.70
CA ALA A 73 14.01 -0.58 -0.10
C ALA A 73 12.77 -0.39 -0.98
N PHE A 74 12.09 0.73 -0.77
CA PHE A 74 11.00 1.24 -1.59
C PHE A 74 11.58 2.24 -2.58
N ASN A 75 11.83 1.79 -3.80
CA ASN A 75 12.22 2.62 -4.93
C ASN A 75 10.97 2.88 -5.77
N SER A 76 10.55 4.15 -5.83
CA SER A 76 9.34 4.67 -6.49
C SER A 76 8.02 4.19 -5.87
N SER A 77 7.46 4.99 -4.96
CA SER A 77 6.26 4.63 -4.23
C SER A 77 5.27 5.77 -4.14
N TYR A 78 4.12 5.53 -4.72
CA TYR A 78 2.96 6.40 -4.66
C TYR A 78 2.51 6.55 -3.21
N GLU A 79 2.27 7.76 -2.73
CA GLU A 79 1.77 8.01 -1.39
C GLU A 79 0.26 8.25 -1.40
N LEU A 80 -0.41 7.63 -0.45
CA LEU A 80 -1.83 7.83 -0.19
C LEU A 80 -2.05 8.13 1.28
N LYS A 81 -2.68 9.27 1.59
CA LYS A 81 -2.97 9.65 2.97
C LYS A 81 -4.35 9.20 3.41
N ARG A 82 -4.42 8.51 4.56
CA ARG A 82 -5.67 8.13 5.21
C ARG A 82 -6.32 9.35 5.86
N LEU A 83 -7.60 9.58 5.55
CA LEU A 83 -8.30 10.80 5.95
C LEU A 83 -8.59 10.86 7.46
N LYS A 84 -8.76 9.69 8.08
CA LYS A 84 -9.18 9.58 9.49
C LYS A 84 -8.09 10.00 10.48
N ASP A 85 -6.86 9.54 10.27
CA ASP A 85 -5.76 9.67 11.22
C ASP A 85 -4.45 10.16 10.60
N GLY A 86 -4.46 10.44 9.28
CA GLY A 86 -3.28 10.94 8.59
C GLY A 86 -2.22 9.90 8.29
N ALA A 87 -2.46 8.61 8.54
CA ALA A 87 -1.53 7.54 8.20
C ALA A 87 -1.22 7.57 6.69
N ILE A 88 0.03 7.29 6.33
CA ILE A 88 0.54 7.33 4.97
C ILE A 88 0.70 5.89 4.49
N ALA A 89 0.07 5.57 3.36
CA ALA A 89 0.32 4.34 2.62
C ALA A 89 1.29 4.61 1.48
N LEU A 90 2.39 3.87 1.46
CA LEU A 90 3.37 3.85 0.39
C LEU A 90 3.10 2.66 -0.49
N ILE A 91 2.82 2.90 -1.76
CA ILE A 91 2.32 1.92 -2.72
C ILE A 91 3.37 1.67 -3.79
N LEU A 92 3.71 0.40 -3.99
CA LEU A 92 4.60 -0.07 -5.04
C LEU A 92 3.82 -0.98 -5.98
N LEU A 93 3.96 -0.74 -7.28
CA LEU A 93 3.44 -1.61 -8.34
C LEU A 93 4.65 -2.23 -9.05
N ARG A 94 4.73 -3.57 -9.08
CA ARG A 94 5.74 -4.29 -9.84
C ARG A 94 5.05 -5.06 -10.95
N ASP A 95 5.50 -4.85 -12.18
CA ASP A 95 4.96 -5.53 -13.35
C ASP A 95 6.09 -6.30 -14.07
N GLU A 96 6.70 -7.23 -13.33
CA GLU A 96 7.79 -8.07 -13.83
C GLU A 96 7.31 -9.53 -13.99
N ALA A 97 8.06 -10.52 -13.50
CA ALA A 97 7.68 -11.94 -13.59
C ALA A 97 6.38 -12.28 -12.82
N ARG A 98 5.99 -11.41 -11.90
CA ARG A 98 4.69 -11.42 -11.20
C ARG A 98 4.22 -9.98 -11.06
N CYS A 99 2.96 -9.75 -11.38
CA CYS A 99 2.28 -8.50 -11.16
C CYS A 99 1.98 -8.39 -9.65
N GLU A 100 2.60 -7.46 -8.95
CA GLU A 100 2.51 -7.33 -7.51
C GLU A 100 2.15 -5.90 -7.10
N PHE A 101 1.15 -5.77 -6.24
CA PHE A 101 0.84 -4.55 -5.50
C PHE A 101 1.33 -4.70 -4.06
N ARG A 102 2.17 -3.79 -3.60
CA ARG A 102 2.54 -3.68 -2.18
C ARG A 102 2.08 -2.35 -1.62
N MET A 103 1.61 -2.39 -0.39
CA MET A 103 1.32 -1.19 0.40
C MET A 103 1.94 -1.33 1.79
N ILE A 104 2.82 -0.40 2.14
CA ILE A 104 3.30 -0.24 3.52
C ILE A 104 2.59 0.96 4.13
N VAL A 105 2.02 0.77 5.30
CA VAL A 105 1.36 1.85 6.04
C VAL A 105 2.29 2.31 7.14
N TRP A 106 2.65 3.58 7.08
CA TRP A 106 3.38 4.28 8.10
C TRP A 106 2.45 5.30 8.75
N ASN A 107 2.30 5.21 10.07
CA ASN A 107 1.77 6.31 10.84
C ASN A 107 2.97 7.16 11.31
N PRO A 108 3.23 8.34 10.73
CA PRO A 108 4.21 9.24 11.32
C PRO A 108 3.70 9.54 12.72
N ILE A 109 4.38 9.01 13.72
CA ILE A 109 4.08 9.28 15.13
C ILE A 109 3.99 10.80 15.23
N GLN A 110 2.82 11.33 15.61
CA GLN A 110 2.77 12.68 16.15
C GLN A 110 3.67 12.60 17.37
N GLU A 111 4.88 13.16 17.29
CA GLU A 111 5.68 13.44 18.46
C GLU A 111 4.74 14.20 19.42
N GLU A 112 4.30 13.52 20.48
CA GLU A 112 3.66 14.19 21.59
C GLU A 112 4.74 15.12 22.18
N GLU A 113 4.51 16.43 22.05
CA GLU A 113 5.30 17.48 22.70
C GLU A 113 5.41 17.27 24.22
#